data_AF-A0AA41DQJ9-F1
#
_entry.id   AF-A0AA41DQJ9-F1
#
_cell.length_a   1.000
_cell.length_b   1.000
_cell.length_c   1.000
_cell.angle_alpha   90.00
_cell.angle_beta   90.00
_cell.angle_gamma   90.00
#
_symmetry.space_group_name_H-M   'P 1'
#
loop_
_entity.id
_entity.type
_entity.pdbx_description
1 polymer ?
#
loop_
_entity_poly.entity_id
_entity_poly.type
_entity_poly.pdbx_seq_one_letter_code
_entity_poly.pdbx_strand_id
1 'polypeptide(L)'
;MAYVYKGLDGKNMSEIIASLDEVQGEIWERTFEIAARAEALLVQHRVEGIAKIDMAKGDIDAYVVLEDTNKTNARKSNNSAASIELGRGGYTVEVVDARGQVVNEYEVAPAEGLHILAEASHLPKRSRGLRAATEKRVKVKRRKRGGGRG
;
A
#
# COMPACT_ATOMS: atom_id res chain seq x y z
N MET A 1 -48.19 -10.72 16.71
CA MET A 1 -46.88 -10.85 17.38
C MET A 1 -45.83 -10.92 16.28
N ALA A 2 -45.01 -9.88 16.10
CA ALA A 2 -43.95 -9.91 15.09
C ALA A 2 -42.71 -10.58 15.69
N TYR A 3 -42.28 -11.70 15.10
CA TYR A 3 -41.06 -12.38 15.50
C TYR A 3 -39.87 -11.67 14.82
N VAL A 4 -39.07 -10.96 15.60
CA VAL A 4 -37.79 -10.42 15.13
C VAL A 4 -36.76 -11.54 15.27
N TYR A 5 -36.47 -12.23 14.17
CA TYR A 5 -35.39 -13.20 14.11
C TYR A 5 -34.05 -12.47 14.25
N LYS A 6 -33.25 -12.83 15.26
CA LYS A 6 -31.90 -12.26 15.45
C LYS A 6 -30.88 -12.80 14.43
N GLY A 7 -31.19 -13.93 13.79
CA GLY A 7 -30.29 -14.63 12.86
C GLY A 7 -30.87 -15.94 12.34
N LEU A 8 -30.16 -16.55 11.40
CA LEU A 8 -30.44 -17.85 10.76
C LEU A 8 -29.11 -18.58 10.56
N ASP A 9 -29.03 -19.89 10.79
CA ASP A 9 -27.81 -20.70 10.63
C ASP A 9 -26.54 -20.15 11.30
N GLY A 10 -26.69 -19.60 12.51
CA GLY A 10 -25.56 -19.08 13.29
C GLY A 10 -25.02 -17.72 12.81
N LYS A 11 -25.60 -17.14 11.76
CA LYS A 11 -25.29 -15.79 11.28
C LYS A 11 -26.26 -14.77 11.82
N ASN A 12 -25.77 -13.57 12.11
CA ASN A 12 -26.62 -12.46 12.48
C ASN A 12 -27.41 -11.95 11.27
N MET A 13 -28.59 -11.36 11.51
CA MET A 13 -29.44 -10.82 10.42
C MET A 13 -28.67 -9.85 9.49
N SER A 14 -27.75 -9.05 10.04
CA SER A 14 -26.89 -8.15 9.27
C SER A 14 -25.97 -8.89 8.29
N GLU A 15 -25.41 -10.02 8.69
CA GLU A 15 -24.51 -10.83 7.84
C GLU A 15 -25.30 -11.51 6.72
N ILE A 16 -26.54 -11.94 7.02
CA ILE A 16 -27.44 -12.51 6.01
C ILE A 16 -27.75 -11.47 4.94
N ILE A 17 -28.17 -10.26 5.36
CA ILE A 17 -28.43 -9.16 4.43
C ILE A 17 -27.17 -8.79 3.64
N ALA A 18 -26.02 -8.71 4.31
CA ALA A 18 -24.76 -8.37 3.67
C ALA A 18 -24.31 -9.43 2.65
N SER A 19 -24.71 -10.69 2.83
CA SER A 19 -24.42 -11.79 1.90
C SER A 19 -25.36 -11.90 0.71
N LEU A 20 -26.41 -11.08 0.63
CA LEU A 20 -27.31 -11.07 -0.53
C LEU A 20 -26.57 -10.61 -1.79
N ASP A 21 -26.89 -11.21 -2.93
CA ASP A 21 -26.22 -10.95 -4.21
C ASP A 21 -26.34 -9.49 -4.64
N GLU A 22 -27.49 -8.86 -4.39
CA GLU A 22 -27.72 -7.45 -4.71
C GLU A 22 -26.82 -6.53 -3.87
N VAL A 23 -26.63 -6.86 -2.59
CA VAL A 23 -25.77 -6.09 -1.68
C VAL A 23 -24.30 -6.27 -2.06
N GLN A 24 -23.90 -7.51 -2.35
CA GLN A 24 -22.56 -7.82 -2.81
C GLN A 24 -22.23 -7.17 -4.16
N GLY A 25 -23.21 -7.08 -5.07
CA GLY A 25 -23.10 -6.38 -6.34
C GLY A 25 -22.81 -4.89 -6.15
N GLU A 26 -23.63 -4.20 -5.35
CA GLU A 26 -23.45 -2.79 -5.04
C GLU A 26 -22.11 -2.50 -4.34
N ILE A 27 -21.70 -3.35 -3.40
CA ILE A 27 -20.38 -3.24 -2.74
C ILE A 27 -19.27 -3.34 -3.77
N TRP A 28 -19.37 -4.27 -4.73
CA TRP A 28 -18.36 -4.45 -5.76
C TRP A 28 -18.31 -3.29 -6.75
N GLU A 29 -19.46 -2.78 -7.19
CA GLU A 29 -19.54 -1.61 -8.08
C GLU A 29 -18.93 -0.37 -7.44
N ARG A 30 -19.24 -0.09 -6.17
CA ARG A 30 -18.61 1.01 -5.43
C ARG A 30 -17.11 0.83 -5.27
N THR A 31 -16.68 -0.39 -4.97
CA THR A 31 -15.25 -0.70 -4.85
C THR A 31 -14.53 -0.46 -6.17
N PHE A 32 -15.16 -0.84 -7.29
CA PHE A 32 -14.64 -0.60 -8.63
C PHE A 32 -14.53 0.90 -8.93
N GLU A 33 -15.56 1.69 -8.61
CA GLU A 33 -15.52 3.13 -8.79
C GLU A 33 -14.38 3.78 -8.01
N ILE A 34 -14.22 3.41 -6.73
CA ILE A 34 -13.12 3.90 -5.89
C ILE A 34 -11.77 3.48 -6.46
N ALA A 35 -11.64 2.23 -6.93
CA ALA A 35 -10.40 1.74 -7.52
C ALA A 35 -10.03 2.52 -8.79
N ALA A 36 -10.99 2.76 -9.68
CA ALA A 36 -10.77 3.53 -10.91
C ALA A 36 -10.33 4.98 -10.61
N ARG A 37 -10.95 5.62 -9.60
CA ARG A 37 -10.53 6.96 -9.15
C ARG A 37 -9.12 6.94 -8.55
N ALA A 38 -8.83 5.96 -7.70
CA ALA A 38 -7.52 5.79 -7.09
C ALA A 38 -6.43 5.57 -8.15
N GLU A 39 -6.74 4.81 -9.20
CA GLU A 39 -5.81 4.57 -10.30
C GLU A 39 -5.53 5.85 -11.10
N ALA A 40 -6.58 6.64 -11.39
CA ALA A 40 -6.41 7.94 -12.03
C ALA A 40 -5.52 8.89 -11.20
N LEU A 41 -5.74 8.98 -9.88
CA LEU A 41 -4.91 9.78 -8.98
C LEU A 41 -3.47 9.26 -8.93
N LEU A 42 -3.27 7.95 -8.85
CA LEU A 42 -1.95 7.35 -8.85
C LEU A 42 -1.18 7.69 -10.13
N VAL A 43 -1.83 7.61 -11.29
CA VAL A 43 -1.22 7.94 -12.59
C VAL A 43 -0.82 9.42 -12.67
N GLN A 44 -1.62 10.34 -12.15
CA GLN A 44 -1.29 11.78 -12.13
C GLN A 44 0.01 12.10 -11.39
N HIS A 45 0.32 11.34 -10.35
CA HIS A 45 1.52 11.54 -9.54
C HIS A 45 2.67 10.58 -9.90
N ARG A 46 2.46 9.66 -10.84
CA ARG A 46 3.44 8.64 -11.20
C ARG A 46 4.33 9.14 -12.34
N VAL A 47 5.57 9.48 -11.99
CA VAL A 47 6.64 9.70 -12.98
C VAL A 47 7.27 8.35 -13.37
N GLU A 48 7.68 7.57 -12.37
CA GLU A 48 8.21 6.21 -12.50
C GLU A 48 7.83 5.40 -11.25
N GLY A 49 7.65 4.09 -11.37
CA GLY A 49 7.32 3.22 -10.23
C GLY A 49 6.59 1.95 -10.64
N ILE A 50 6.42 1.02 -9.72
CA ILE A 50 5.67 -0.25 -9.91
C ILE A 50 4.48 -0.36 -8.94
N ALA A 51 4.09 0.78 -8.36
CA ALA A 51 2.89 0.87 -7.57
C ALA A 51 1.64 0.68 -8.46
N LYS A 52 0.64 -0.01 -7.95
CA LYS A 52 -0.64 -0.26 -8.64
C LYS A 52 -1.78 -0.24 -7.64
N ILE A 53 -2.98 0.01 -8.16
CA ILE A 53 -4.22 -0.21 -7.43
C ILE A 53 -4.70 -1.62 -7.75
N ASP A 54 -5.14 -2.34 -6.72
CA ASP A 54 -5.75 -3.66 -6.83
C ASP A 54 -7.06 -3.70 -6.06
N MET A 55 -7.91 -4.67 -6.38
CA MET A 55 -9.17 -4.91 -5.69
C MET A 55 -9.15 -6.30 -5.08
N ALA A 56 -9.45 -6.40 -3.80
CA ALA A 56 -9.56 -7.67 -3.09
C ALA A 56 -10.99 -7.87 -2.60
N LYS A 57 -11.60 -9.02 -2.91
CA LYS A 57 -12.92 -9.39 -2.45
C LYS A 57 -12.82 -10.36 -1.27
N GLY A 58 -13.48 -10.04 -0.16
CA GLY A 58 -13.74 -10.93 0.95
C GLY A 58 -15.14 -11.55 0.85
N ASP A 59 -15.55 -12.26 1.90
CA ASP A 59 -16.85 -12.94 1.94
C ASP A 59 -18.04 -11.96 1.99
N ILE A 60 -17.80 -10.78 2.59
CA ILE A 60 -18.80 -9.71 2.73
C ILE A 60 -18.21 -8.38 2.25
N ASP A 61 -16.96 -8.11 2.63
CA ASP A 61 -16.29 -6.85 2.34
C ASP A 61 -15.56 -6.89 0.99
N ALA A 62 -15.33 -5.71 0.42
CA ALA A 62 -14.41 -5.52 -0.69
C ALA A 62 -13.44 -4.38 -0.36
N TYR A 63 -12.20 -4.51 -0.81
CA TYR A 63 -11.09 -3.63 -0.47
C TYR A 63 -10.44 -3.08 -1.74
N VAL A 64 -10.06 -1.81 -1.69
CA VAL A 64 -9.15 -1.19 -2.66
C VAL A 64 -7.77 -1.12 -2.02
N VAL A 65 -6.77 -1.70 -2.68
CA VAL A 65 -5.43 -1.89 -2.14
C VAL A 65 -4.42 -1.14 -2.99
N LEU A 66 -3.63 -0.27 -2.36
CA LEU A 66 -2.43 0.29 -2.96
C LEU A 66 -1.27 -0.66 -2.72
N GLU A 67 -0.75 -1.26 -3.77
CA GLU A 67 0.39 -2.18 -3.71
C GLU A 67 1.62 -1.54 -4.35
N ASP A 68 2.80 -1.78 -3.77
CA ASP A 68 4.08 -1.45 -4.41
C ASP A 68 5.06 -2.62 -4.24
N THR A 69 5.43 -3.22 -5.37
CA THR A 69 6.19 -4.48 -5.46
C THR A 69 7.71 -4.29 -5.44
N ASN A 70 8.20 -3.16 -4.90
CA ASN A 70 9.63 -2.86 -4.86
C ASN A 70 10.42 -3.89 -4.03
N LYS A 71 11.43 -4.52 -4.63
CA LYS A 71 12.22 -5.63 -4.05
C LYS A 71 12.97 -5.25 -2.77
N THR A 72 13.12 -3.96 -2.50
CA THR A 72 13.71 -3.40 -1.27
C THR A 72 12.75 -3.41 -0.07
N ASN A 73 11.47 -3.71 -0.25
CA ASN A 73 10.45 -3.81 0.81
C ASN A 73 10.57 -5.06 1.70
N ALA A 74 11.71 -5.76 1.67
CA ALA A 74 11.90 -6.98 2.43
C ALA A 74 12.05 -6.72 3.95
N ARG A 75 10.96 -7.00 4.68
CA ARG A 75 10.86 -7.46 6.07
C ARG A 75 10.93 -6.46 7.25
N LYS A 76 11.48 -5.24 7.14
CA LYS A 76 11.62 -4.37 8.35
C LYS A 76 11.43 -2.86 8.15
N SER A 77 11.22 -2.37 6.94
CA SER A 77 11.05 -0.93 6.69
C SER A 77 9.69 -0.61 6.10
N ASN A 78 9.21 0.62 6.33
CA ASN A 78 7.94 1.13 5.85
C ASN A 78 7.67 0.65 4.43
N ASN A 79 6.57 -0.09 4.26
CA ASN A 79 6.06 -0.50 2.97
C ASN A 79 5.94 0.74 2.09
N SER A 80 6.55 0.75 0.91
CA SER A 80 6.59 1.94 0.06
C SER A 80 5.20 2.43 -0.33
N ALA A 81 4.21 1.53 -0.46
CA ALA A 81 2.79 1.90 -0.58
C ALA A 81 2.30 2.77 0.59
N ALA A 82 2.65 2.45 1.83
CA ALA A 82 2.29 3.26 2.99
C ALA A 82 2.99 4.61 3.00
N SER A 83 4.20 4.70 2.43
CA SER A 83 4.91 5.97 2.27
C SER A 83 4.36 6.83 1.13
N ILE A 84 3.79 6.22 0.09
CA ILE A 84 3.04 6.92 -0.96
C ILE A 84 1.75 7.50 -0.37
N GLU A 85 0.99 6.69 0.37
CA GLU A 85 -0.31 7.10 0.91
C GLU A 85 -0.18 8.12 2.05
N LEU A 86 0.69 7.87 3.03
CA LEU A 86 0.74 8.62 4.30
C LEU A 86 1.98 9.52 4.42
N GLY A 87 2.85 9.50 3.42
CA GLY A 87 4.11 10.23 3.44
C GLY A 87 5.21 9.49 4.21
N ARG A 88 6.39 10.12 4.23
CA ARG A 88 7.57 9.58 4.91
C ARG A 88 8.48 10.70 5.41
N GLY A 89 9.09 10.47 6.57
CA GLY A 89 10.20 11.28 7.04
C GLY A 89 11.42 11.18 6.11
N GLY A 90 12.34 12.14 6.24
CA GLY A 90 13.62 12.08 5.57
C GLY A 90 14.49 10.96 6.13
N TYR A 91 15.45 10.46 5.36
CA TYR A 91 16.40 9.47 5.84
C TYR A 91 17.70 9.52 5.06
N THR A 92 18.80 9.25 5.75
CA THR A 92 20.11 9.12 5.13
C THR A 92 20.36 7.68 4.73
N VAL A 93 20.83 7.46 3.50
CA VAL A 93 21.20 6.14 2.99
C VAL A 93 22.70 6.06 2.90
N GLU A 94 23.30 5.22 3.74
CA GLU A 94 24.70 4.85 3.64
C GLU A 94 24.83 3.58 2.78
N VAL A 95 25.54 3.70 1.68
CA VAL A 95 25.91 2.60 0.78
C VAL A 95 27.22 2.02 1.28
N VAL A 96 27.18 0.81 1.82
CA VAL A 96 28.36 0.12 2.36
C VAL A 96 28.87 -0.98 1.42
N ASP A 97 30.19 -1.12 1.36
CA ASP A 97 30.85 -2.21 0.63
C ASP A 97 30.71 -3.56 1.35
N ALA A 98 31.31 -4.60 0.76
CA ALA A 98 31.32 -5.94 1.34
C ALA A 98 32.08 -6.04 2.68
N ARG A 99 32.94 -5.07 2.99
CA ARG A 99 33.74 -4.97 4.23
C ARG A 99 33.06 -4.09 5.28
N GLY A 100 31.92 -3.48 4.96
CA GLY A 100 31.17 -2.60 5.84
C GLY A 100 31.65 -1.15 5.85
N GLN A 101 32.52 -0.74 4.93
CA GLN A 101 32.94 0.65 4.78
C GLN A 101 31.90 1.43 3.97
N VAL A 102 31.57 2.64 4.40
CA VAL A 102 30.67 3.54 3.66
C VAL A 102 31.41 4.01 2.41
N VAL A 103 30.83 3.70 1.24
CA VAL A 103 31.35 4.06 -0.08
C VAL A 103 30.61 5.27 -0.64
N ASN A 104 29.35 5.44 -0.24
CA ASN A 104 28.54 6.57 -0.66
C ASN A 104 27.45 6.86 0.39
N GLU A 105 27.03 8.10 0.48
CA GLU A 105 25.97 8.56 1.37
C GLU A 105 25.08 9.53 0.60
N TYR A 106 23.77 9.36 0.71
CA TYR A 106 22.83 10.32 0.15
C TYR A 106 21.63 10.51 1.06
N GLU A 107 21.18 11.75 1.16
CA GLU A 107 20.00 12.12 1.92
C GLU A 107 18.75 12.01 1.06
N VAL A 108 17.71 11.42 1.63
CA VAL A 108 16.39 11.36 1.04
C VAL A 108 15.51 12.35 1.81
N ALA A 109 15.14 13.46 1.19
CA ALA A 109 14.28 14.49 1.78
C ALA A 109 12.92 13.92 2.21
N PRO A 110 12.27 14.43 3.27
CA PRO A 110 10.90 14.04 3.63
C PRO A 110 9.94 14.26 2.46
N ALA A 111 8.89 13.44 2.40
CA ALA A 111 7.85 13.56 1.38
C ALA A 111 6.47 13.50 2.05
N GLU A 112 5.58 14.38 1.62
CA GLU A 112 4.18 14.37 2.04
C GLU A 112 3.43 13.19 1.43
N GLY A 113 2.37 12.74 2.10
CA GLY A 113 1.52 11.66 1.60
C GLY A 113 0.62 12.16 0.48
N LEU A 114 0.48 11.35 -0.58
CA LEU A 114 -0.44 11.63 -1.68
C LEU A 114 -1.90 11.36 -1.31
N HIS A 115 -2.15 10.57 -0.26
CA HIS A 115 -3.48 10.26 0.23
C HIS A 115 -4.46 9.75 -0.84
N ILE A 116 -3.95 8.95 -1.78
CA ILE A 116 -4.67 8.46 -2.96
C ILE A 116 -5.92 7.68 -2.55
N LEU A 117 -5.80 6.75 -1.60
CA LEU A 117 -6.93 5.93 -1.16
C LEU A 117 -7.95 6.75 -0.37
N ALA A 118 -7.47 7.62 0.53
CA ALA A 118 -8.35 8.51 1.29
C ALA A 118 -9.13 9.45 0.37
N GLU A 119 -8.46 10.00 -0.64
CA GLU A 119 -9.07 10.93 -1.60
C GLU A 119 -10.05 10.21 -2.54
N ALA A 120 -9.67 9.06 -3.10
CA ALA A 120 -10.55 8.28 -3.98
C ALA A 120 -11.84 7.81 -3.29
N SER A 121 -11.77 7.51 -2.00
CA SER A 121 -12.91 7.05 -1.18
C SER A 121 -13.67 8.18 -0.47
N HIS A 122 -13.22 9.44 -0.62
CA HIS A 122 -13.73 10.59 0.13
C HIS A 122 -13.71 10.38 1.67
N LEU A 123 -12.76 9.60 2.16
CA LEU A 123 -12.56 9.39 3.58
C LEU A 123 -11.61 10.45 4.15
N PRO A 124 -11.73 10.76 5.46
CA PRO A 124 -10.81 11.68 6.10
C PRO A 124 -9.36 11.19 5.98
N LYS A 125 -8.47 12.10 5.55
CA LYS A 125 -7.03 11.81 5.43
C LYS A 125 -6.48 11.44 6.81
N ARG A 126 -5.99 10.21 6.93
CA ARG A 126 -5.27 9.77 8.12
C ARG A 126 -3.86 10.31 8.05
N SER A 127 -3.45 11.10 9.04
CA SER A 127 -2.04 11.46 9.18
C SER A 127 -1.32 10.33 9.89
N ARG A 128 -0.18 9.93 9.33
CA ARG A 128 0.84 9.23 10.11
C ARG A 128 1.86 10.30 10.44
N GLY A 129 1.98 10.67 11.72
CA GLY A 129 3.00 11.62 12.15
C GLY A 129 4.34 11.25 11.51
N LEU A 130 4.97 12.22 10.83
CA LEU A 130 6.25 12.01 10.14
C LEU A 130 7.23 11.47 11.18
N ARG A 131 7.56 10.18 11.09
CA ARG A 131 8.55 9.58 12.00
C ARG A 131 9.86 10.33 11.81
N ALA A 132 10.56 10.56 12.92
CA ALA A 132 11.88 11.20 12.93
C ALA A 132 12.80 10.54 11.89
N ALA A 133 13.68 11.35 11.31
CA ALA A 133 14.60 10.87 10.29
C ALA A 133 15.39 9.67 10.82
N THR A 134 15.40 8.58 10.06
CA THR A 134 15.99 7.31 10.49
C THR A 134 17.10 6.94 9.52
N GLU A 135 18.32 6.71 9.99
CA GLU A 135 19.43 6.26 9.13
C GLU A 135 19.18 4.84 8.59
N LYS A 136 19.50 4.62 7.31
CA LYS A 136 19.40 3.31 6.65
C LYS A 136 20.74 2.92 6.03
N ARG A 137 21.27 1.75 6.41
CA ARG A 137 22.46 1.15 5.78
C ARG A 137 22.07 0.13 4.72
N VAL A 138 22.54 0.30 3.49
CA VAL A 138 22.31 -0.63 2.37
C VAL A 138 23.64 -1.25 1.93
N LYS A 139 23.74 -2.58 2.00
CA LYS A 139 24.92 -3.34 1.52
C LYS A 139 24.85 -3.56 0.01
N VAL A 140 25.90 -3.18 -0.71
CA VAL A 140 26.03 -3.48 -2.15
C VAL A 140 26.38 -4.96 -2.33
N LYS A 141 25.41 -5.79 -2.76
CA LYS A 141 25.74 -7.13 -3.26
C LYS A 141 26.39 -6.99 -4.64
N ARG A 142 27.69 -7.28 -4.72
CA ARG A 142 28.45 -7.33 -5.96
C ARG A 142 27.72 -8.26 -6.95
N ARG A 143 27.18 -7.71 -8.03
CA ARG A 143 26.64 -8.51 -9.14
C ARG A 143 27.80 -9.36 -9.66
N LYS A 144 27.68 -10.68 -9.57
CA LYS A 144 28.67 -11.62 -10.11
C LYS A 144 28.70 -11.37 -11.62
N ARG A 145 29.67 -10.58 -12.11
CA ARG A 145 29.94 -10.46 -13.54
C ARG A 145 30.25 -11.89 -13.99
N GLY A 146 29.31 -12.50 -14.73
CA GLY A 146 29.54 -13.79 -15.36
C GLY A 146 30.74 -13.63 -16.27
N GLY A 147 31.86 -14.25 -15.89
CA GLY A 147 33.03 -14.36 -16.75
C GLY A 147 32.68 -15.29 -17.90
N GLY A 148 32.20 -14.73 -19.01
CA GLY A 148 32.25 -15.39 -20.29
C GLY A 148 33.71 -15.37 -20.74
N ARG A 149 34.38 -16.53 -20.69
CA ARG A 149 35.57 -16.77 -21.50
C ARG A 149 35.11 -16.86 -22.95
N GLY A 150 35.47 -15.87 -23.75
CA GLY A 150 35.55 -15.94 -25.21
C GLY A 150 37.00 -15.78 -25.60
#